data_AF-A0A258GDI9-F1
#
_entry.id   AF-A0A258GDI9-F1
#
_cell.length_a   1.000
_cell.length_b   1.000
_cell.length_c   1.000
_cell.angle_alpha   90.00
_cell.angle_beta   90.00
_cell.angle_gamma   90.00
#
_symmetry.space_group_name_H-M   'P 1'
#
loop_
_entity.id
_entity.type
_entity.pdbx_description
1 polymer ?
#
loop_
_entity_poly.entity_id
_entity_poly.type
_entity_poly.pdbx_seq_one_letter_code
_entity_poly.pdbx_strand_id
1 'polypeptide(L)' 'TEAEEQKIRDIIDAEYTVEGDLQRLVTNNIKRLKDVNAYRGLRHKAGLPTRGQRTRTNARTRKGRAVAVGGAQPKAASKT' A
#
# COMPACT_ATOMS: atom_id res chain seq x y z
N THR A 1 -36.03 0.68 -3.85
CA THR A 1 -36.72 -0.51 -4.43
C THR A 1 -35.67 -1.46 -4.97
N GLU A 2 -35.92 -2.77 -4.97
CA GLU A 2 -34.92 -3.79 -5.41
C GLU A 2 -34.40 -3.54 -6.84
N ALA A 3 -35.24 -2.98 -7.72
CA ALA A 3 -34.86 -2.62 -9.09
C ALA A 3 -33.83 -1.48 -9.18
N GLU A 4 -33.82 -0.56 -8.21
CA GLU A 4 -32.81 0.51 -8.16
C GLU A 4 -31.46 -0.01 -7.67
N GLU A 5 -31.47 -0.96 -6.72
CA GLU A 5 -30.26 -1.61 -6.25
C GLU A 5 -29.59 -2.41 -7.37
N GLN A 6 -30.38 -3.11 -8.18
CA GLN A 6 -29.86 -3.87 -9.32
C GLN A 6 -29.19 -2.93 -10.34
N LYS A 7 -29.84 -1.81 -10.69
CA LYS A 7 -29.26 -0.81 -11.60
C LYS A 7 -27.91 -0.29 -11.11
N ILE A 8 -27.77 -0.06 -9.81
CA ILE A 8 -26.51 0.41 -9.22
C ILE A 8 -25.42 -0.67 -9.35
N ARG A 9 -25.74 -1.94 -9.07
CA ARG A 9 -24.78 -3.05 -9.22
C ARG A 9 -24.32 -3.21 -10.67
N ASP A 10 -25.25 -3.16 -11.60
CA ASP A 10 -24.95 -3.33 -13.03
C ASP A 10 -23.98 -2.24 -13.53
N ILE A 11 -24.14 -0.99 -13.08
CA ILE A 11 -23.23 0.12 -13.42
C ILE A 11 -21.85 -0.11 -12.80
N ILE A 12 -21.78 -0.54 -11.53
CA ILE A 12 -20.53 -0.78 -10.83
C ILE A 12 -19.71 -1.85 -11.55
N ASP A 13 -20.34 -2.97 -11.91
CA ASP A 13 -19.65 -4.11 -12.53
C ASP A 13 -19.23 -3.80 -13.98
N ALA A 14 -20.01 -3.00 -14.71
CA ALA A 14 -19.73 -2.67 -16.11
C ALA A 14 -18.66 -1.58 -16.28
N GLU A 15 -18.68 -0.54 -15.44
CA GLU A 15 -17.87 0.66 -15.66
C GLU A 15 -16.61 0.73 -14.79
N TYR A 16 -16.58 0.01 -13.66
CA TYR A 16 -15.53 0.18 -12.66
C TYR A 16 -14.78 -1.12 -12.34
N THR A 17 -13.45 -1.03 -12.36
CA THR A 17 -12.62 -2.11 -11.79
C THR A 17 -12.60 -1.97 -10.28
N VAL A 18 -13.21 -2.92 -9.58
CA VAL A 18 -13.31 -2.92 -8.13
C VAL A 18 -12.46 -4.01 -7.48
N GLU A 19 -12.23 -3.84 -6.17
CA GLU A 19 -11.66 -4.81 -5.25
C GLU A 19 -10.52 -5.68 -5.82
N GLY A 20 -10.80 -6.95 -6.11
CA GLY A 20 -9.81 -7.95 -6.47
C GLY A 20 -9.05 -7.59 -7.75
N ASP A 21 -9.75 -7.12 -8.78
CA ASP A 21 -9.12 -6.79 -10.05
C ASP A 21 -8.32 -5.50 -9.96
N LEU A 22 -8.84 -4.50 -9.24
CA LEU A 22 -8.08 -3.29 -8.94
C LEU A 22 -6.82 -3.59 -8.12
N GLN A 23 -6.92 -4.45 -7.10
CA GLN A 23 -5.79 -4.85 -6.27
C GLN A 23 -4.71 -5.58 -7.08
N ARG A 24 -5.13 -6.50 -7.98
CA ARG A 24 -4.23 -7.20 -8.91
C ARG A 24 -3.54 -6.23 -9.85
N LEU A 25 -4.29 -5.31 -10.47
CA LEU A 25 -3.76 -4.29 -11.37
C LEU A 25 -2.69 -3.43 -10.67
N VAL A 26 -3.00 -2.92 -9.46
CA VAL A 26 -2.06 -2.10 -8.69
C VAL A 26 -0.81 -2.90 -8.30
N THR A 27 -0.98 -4.15 -7.88
CA THR A 27 0.14 -5.04 -7.52
C THR A 27 1.05 -5.30 -8.72
N ASN A 28 0.46 -5.58 -9.88
CA ASN A 28 1.19 -5.79 -11.14
C ASN A 28 1.94 -4.53 -11.57
N ASN A 29 1.33 -3.35 -11.43
CA ASN A 29 2.00 -2.08 -11.70
C ASN A 29 3.22 -1.86 -10.79
N ILE A 30 3.10 -2.16 -9.49
CA ILE A 30 4.23 -2.04 -8.55
C ILE A 30 5.31 -3.08 -8.88
N LYS A 31 4.93 -4.31 -9.23
CA LYS A 31 5.86 -5.38 -9.62
C LYS A 31 6.65 -4.97 -10.87
N ARG A 32 5.97 -4.48 -11.91
CA ARG A 32 6.61 -3.93 -13.11
C ARG A 32 7.65 -2.86 -12.80
N LEU A 33 7.35 -1.92 -11.90
CA LEU A 33 8.30 -0.88 -11.50
C LEU A 33 9.54 -1.45 -10.78
N LYS A 34 9.37 -2.50 -9.98
CA LYS A 34 10.47 -3.21 -9.32
C LYS A 34 11.34 -3.96 -10.33
N ASP A 35 10.72 -4.66 -11.27
CA ASP A 35 11.41 -5.48 -12.27
C ASP A 35 12.25 -4.62 -13.24
N VAL A 36 11.72 -3.47 -13.63
CA VAL A 36 12.44 -2.47 -14.46
C VAL A 36 13.59 -1.77 -13.69
N ASN A 37 13.67 -1.94 -12.37
CA ASN A 37 14.64 -1.25 -11.50
C ASN A 37 14.60 0.29 -11.57
N ALA A 38 13.45 0.88 -11.91
CA ALA A 38 13.26 2.32 -11.83
C ALA A 38 13.41 2.81 -10.37
N TYR A 39 13.77 4.08 -10.16
CA TYR A 39 13.95 4.64 -8.79
C TYR A 39 12.75 4.36 -7.87
N ARG A 40 11.52 4.54 -8.37
CA ARG A 40 10.29 4.22 -7.63
C ARG A 40 10.24 2.73 -7.23
N GLY A 41 10.63 1.83 -8.12
CA GLY A 41 10.72 0.38 -7.87
C GLY A 41 11.70 0.05 -6.76
N LEU A 42 12.91 0.62 -6.80
CA LEU A 42 13.93 0.46 -5.76
C LEU A 42 13.40 0.93 -4.39
N ARG A 43 12.70 2.06 -4.35
CA ARG A 43 12.07 2.57 -3.11
C ARG A 43 10.94 1.66 -2.61
N HIS A 44 10.12 1.12 -3.53
CA HIS A 44 9.10 0.13 -3.18
C HIS A 44 9.71 -1.16 -2.64
N LYS A 45 10.85 -1.62 -3.17
CA LYS A 45 11.61 -2.79 -2.70
C LYS A 45 12.22 -2.54 -1.31
N ALA A 46 12.77 -1.35 -1.08
CA ALA A 46 13.39 -0.96 0.19
C ALA A 46 12.39 -0.53 1.29
N GLY A 47 11.08 -0.58 1.05
CA GLY A 47 10.09 -0.14 2.03
C GLY A 47 10.15 1.36 2.34
N LEU A 48 10.57 2.19 1.38
CA LEU A 48 10.69 3.64 1.55
C LEU A 48 9.57 4.40 0.81
N PRO A 49 9.25 5.64 1.23
CA PRO A 49 8.38 6.54 0.47
C PRO A 49 8.92 6.79 -0.95
N THR A 50 8.01 6.81 -1.92
CA THR A 50 8.30 6.85 -3.35
C THR A 50 8.02 8.19 -4.03
N ARG A 51 7.33 9.13 -3.36
CA ARG A 51 6.99 10.46 -3.91
C ARG A 51 7.97 11.56 -3.48
N GLY A 52 9.21 11.21 -3.18
CA GLY A 52 10.27 12.18 -2.82
C GLY A 52 10.24 12.69 -1.38
N GLN A 53 9.46 12.07 -0.48
CA GLN A 53 9.45 12.48 0.92
C GLN A 53 10.79 12.22 1.62
N ARG A 54 11.16 13.10 2.57
CA ARG A 54 12.34 12.93 3.42
C ARG A 54 12.21 11.70 4.31
N THR A 55 13.23 10.85 4.33
CA THR A 55 13.23 9.58 5.08
C THR A 55 13.94 9.61 6.42
N ARG A 56 14.62 10.72 6.76
CA ARG A 56 15.38 10.85 8.01
C ARG A 56 14.48 10.98 9.25
N THR A 57 13.40 11.76 9.14
CA THR A 57 12.49 12.08 10.25
C THR A 57 11.19 11.28 10.15
N ASN A 58 10.26 11.70 9.28
CA ASN A 58 8.88 11.21 9.25
C ASN A 58 8.63 10.27 8.05
N ALA A 59 8.84 8.96 8.26
CA ALA A 59 8.57 7.94 7.25
C ALA A 59 8.01 6.62 7.81
N ARG A 60 7.54 6.61 9.07
CA ARG A 60 7.21 5.39 9.82
C ARG A 60 6.04 4.60 9.23
N THR A 61 5.03 5.25 8.65
CA THR A 61 3.92 4.56 7.98
C THR A 61 4.41 3.64 6.85
N ARG A 62 5.49 4.00 6.14
CA ARG A 62 6.05 3.20 5.05
C ARG A 62 7.23 2.32 5.49
N LYS A 63 8.11 2.84 6.36
CA LYS A 63 9.30 2.15 6.88
C LYS A 63 8.98 1.07 7.93
N GLY A 64 7.80 1.13 8.54
CA GLY A 64 7.45 0.33 9.71
C GLY A 64 7.93 0.95 11.03
N ARG A 65 7.68 0.21 12.12
CA ARG A 65 8.02 0.60 13.49
C ARG A 65 9.53 0.85 13.62
N ALA A 66 9.90 1.82 14.47
CA ALA A 66 11.30 2.07 14.74
C ALA A 66 11.93 0.86 15.44
N VAL A 67 12.94 0.28 14.80
CA VAL A 67 13.83 -0.69 15.43
C VAL A 67 15.03 0.08 15.96
N ALA A 68 15.25 0.06 17.27
CA ALA A 68 16.44 0.62 17.89
C ALA A 68 17.63 -0.29 17.57
N VAL A 69 18.78 0.30 17.25
CA VAL A 69 20.03 -0.44 17.12
C VAL A 69 20.42 -0.90 18.54
N GLY A 70 20.42 -2.21 18.79
CA GLY A 70 20.67 -2.78 20.13
C GLY A 70 19.57 -3.71 20.68
N GLY A 71 18.54 -4.05 19.90
CA GLY A 71 17.62 -5.16 20.25
C GLY A 71 16.54 -4.86 21.29
N ALA A 72 16.46 -3.63 21.79
CA ALA A 72 15.35 -3.22 22.66
C ALA A 72 14.08 -2.99 21.82
N GLN A 73 13.25 -4.03 21.68
CA GLN A 73 11.86 -3.86 21.26
C GLN A 73 11.12 -3.14 22.40
N PRO A 74 10.46 -1.98 22.17
CA PRO A 74 9.58 -1.43 23.18
C PRO A 74 8.43 -2.43 23.33
N LYS A 75 8.30 -3.04 24.52
CA LYS A 75 7.19 -3.94 24.85
C LYS A 75 5.89 -3.26 24.41
N ALA A 76 5.06 -3.97 23.65
CA ALA A 76 3.71 -3.49 23.38
C ALA A 76 3.03 -3.31 24.75
N ALA A 77 2.46 -2.13 25.01
CA ALA A 77 1.70 -1.92 26.23
C ALA A 77 0.58 -2.96 26.26
N SER A 78 0.60 -3.85 27.25
CA SER A 78 -0.55 -4.67 27.58
C SER A 78 -1.67 -3.70 27.96
N LYS A 79 -2.71 -3.63 27.13
CA LYS A 79 -3.90 -2.86 27.48
C LYS A 79 -4.48 -3.48 28.76
N THR A 80 -4.67 -2.64 29.78
CA THR A 80 -5.56 -2.93 30.92
C THR A 80 -7.00 -2.92 30.43
#